data_AF-A0AA43L3C4-F1
#
_entry.id   AF-A0AA43L3C4-F1
#
_cell.length_a   1.000
_cell.length_b   1.000
_cell.length_c   1.000
_cell.angle_alpha   90.00
_cell.angle_beta   90.00
_cell.angle_gamma   90.00
#
_symmetry.space_group_name_H-M   'P 1'
#
loop_
_entity.id
_entity.type
_entity.pdbx_description
1 polymer ?
#
loop_
_entity_poly.entity_id
_entity_poly.type
_entity_poly.pdbx_seq_one_letter_code
_entity_poly.pdbx_strand_id
1 'polypeptide(L)' 'MNYYFHPSPRPSSLESISDEELLNIYKLALEAQALPDFIAIVREILDSRDLIQTEKS' A
#
# COMPACT_ATOMS: atom_id res chain seq x y z
N MET A 1 -1.79 22.56 22.28
CA MET A 1 -2.24 21.16 22.29
C MET A 1 -1.11 20.32 21.75
N ASN A 2 -0.41 19.58 22.61
CA ASN A 2 0.67 18.70 22.18
C ASN A 2 0.04 17.40 21.65
N TYR A 3 -0.18 17.33 20.34
CA TYR A 3 -0.72 16.15 19.68
C TYR A 3 0.38 15.09 19.63
N TYR A 4 0.44 14.22 20.65
CA TYR A 4 1.33 13.06 20.64
C TYR A 4 0.71 12.01 19.73
N PHE A 5 1.27 11.88 18.53
CA PHE A 5 0.93 10.80 17.61
C PHE A 5 1.44 9.49 18.22
N HIS A 6 0.56 8.70 18.81
CA HIS A 6 0.85 7.32 19.18
C HIS A 6 0.67 6.46 17.93
N PRO A 7 1.74 5.94 17.29
CA PRO A 7 1.55 4.94 16.25
C PRO A 7 0.84 3.76 16.91
N SER A 8 -0.31 3.36 16.37
CA SER A 8 -1.00 2.17 16.87
C SER A 8 -0.05 0.97 16.76
N PRO A 9 0.06 0.11 17.78
CA PRO A 9 0.86 -1.11 17.72
C PRO A 9 0.26 -2.16 16.77
N ARG A 10 -0.91 -1.87 16.20
CA ARG A 10 -1.49 -2.70 15.15
C ARG A 10 -0.79 -2.36 13.83
N PRO A 11 -0.36 -3.37 13.06
CA PRO A 11 -0.05 -3.14 11.67
C PRO A 11 -1.24 -2.41 11.03
N SER A 12 -0.94 -1.40 10.23
CA SER A 12 -1.97 -0.76 9.41
C SER A 12 -2.73 -1.84 8.63
N SER A 13 -4.02 -1.64 8.35
CA SER A 13 -4.82 -2.68 7.69
C SER A 13 -4.18 -3.20 6.39
N LEU A 14 -3.41 -2.35 5.71
CA LEU A 14 -2.63 -2.67 4.50
C LEU A 14 -1.33 -3.45 4.77
N GLU A 15 -0.75 -3.39 5.97
CA GLU A 15 0.40 -4.21 6.40
C GLU A 15 -0.03 -5.64 6.77
N SER A 16 -1.29 -5.84 7.14
CA SER A 16 -1.83 -7.15 7.55
C SER A 16 -2.44 -8.01 6.43
N ILE A 17 -2.60 -7.46 5.22
CA ILE A 17 -3.09 -8.21 4.05
C ILE A 17 -1.96 -8.95 3.33
N SER A 18 -2.33 -10.07 2.71
CA SER A 18 -1.41 -10.89 1.91
C SER A 18 -0.92 -10.17 0.67
N ASP A 19 0.22 -10.60 0.13
CA ASP A 19 0.82 -10.01 -1.05
C ASP A 19 -0.08 -10.16 -2.29
N GLU A 20 -0.78 -11.30 -2.42
CA GLU A 20 -1.75 -11.54 -3.48
C GLU A 20 -2.95 -10.58 -3.39
N GLU A 21 -3.51 -10.38 -2.19
CA GLU A 21 -4.60 -9.41 -1.99
C GLU A 21 -4.15 -7.99 -2.26
N LEU A 22 -2.95 -7.60 -1.83
CA LEU A 22 -2.40 -6.27 -2.04
C LEU A 22 -2.20 -5.97 -3.54
N LEU A 23 -1.67 -6.95 -4.30
CA LEU A 23 -1.56 -6.87 -5.76
C LEU A 23 -2.92 -6.78 -6.44
N ASN A 24 -3.92 -7.53 -5.95
CA ASN A 24 -5.28 -7.47 -6.48
C ASN A 24 -5.93 -6.10 -6.23
N ILE A 25 -5.78 -5.56 -5.01
CA ILE A 25 -6.27 -4.21 -4.66
C ILE A 25 -5.64 -3.16 -5.57
N TYR A 26 -4.32 -3.24 -5.82
CA TYR A 26 -3.64 -2.32 -6.72
C TYR A 26 -4.19 -2.39 -8.16
N LYS A 27 -4.40 -3.60 -8.70
CA LYS A 27 -5.01 -3.79 -10.03
C LYS A 27 -6.42 -3.20 -10.09
N LEU A 28 -7.26 -3.52 -9.12
CA LEU A 28 -8.63 -2.99 -9.05
C LEU A 28 -8.65 -1.46 -8.92
N ALA A 29 -7.71 -0.88 -8.19
CA ALA A 29 -7.58 0.57 -8.05
C ALA A 29 -7.24 1.25 -9.38
N LEU A 30 -6.38 0.64 -10.20
CA LEU A 30 -6.04 1.13 -11.54
C LEU A 30 -7.24 1.01 -12.49
N GLU A 31 -7.92 -0.14 -12.50
CA GLU A 31 -9.10 -0.39 -13.34
C GLU A 31 -10.26 0.56 -13.01
N ALA A 32 -10.50 0.78 -11.72
CA ALA A 32 -11.55 1.67 -11.24
C ALA A 32 -11.20 3.17 -11.36
N GLN A 33 -9.99 3.52 -11.81
CA GLN A 33 -9.48 4.90 -11.81
C GLN A 33 -9.65 5.56 -10.44
N ALA A 34 -9.23 4.83 -9.39
CA ALA A 34 -9.26 5.33 -8.02
C ALA A 34 -8.41 6.61 -7.88
N LEU A 35 -8.56 7.29 -6.73
CA LEU A 35 -7.82 8.51 -6.46
C LEU A 35 -6.30 8.29 -6.64
N PRO A 36 -5.59 9.21 -7.32
CA PRO A 36 -4.15 9.08 -7.55
C PRO A 36 -3.35 8.88 -6.25
N ASP A 37 -3.74 9.58 -5.18
CA ASP A 37 -3.10 9.47 -3.86
C ASP A 37 -3.25 8.07 -3.28
N PHE A 38 -4.42 7.44 -3.46
CA PHE A 38 -4.65 6.07 -3.00
C PHE A 38 -3.77 5.07 -3.76
N ILE A 39 -3.69 5.21 -5.08
CA ILE A 39 -2.84 4.36 -5.92
C ILE A 39 -1.37 4.52 -5.53
N ALA A 40 -0.91 5.74 -5.24
CA ALA A 40 0.45 6.03 -4.79
C ALA A 40 0.78 5.33 -3.45
N ILE A 41 -0.13 5.41 -2.47
CA ILE A 41 0.03 4.73 -1.17
C ILE A 41 0.14 3.22 -1.35
N VAL A 42 -0.75 2.60 -2.13
CA VAL A 42 -0.72 1.15 -2.35
C VAL A 42 0.56 0.74 -3.08
N ARG A 43 1.03 1.55 -4.04
CA ARG A 43 2.29 1.31 -4.76
C ARG A 43 3.51 1.38 -3.83
N GLU A 44 3.57 2.34 -2.93
CA GLU A 44 4.66 2.48 -1.95
C GLU A 44 4.75 1.27 -1.02
N ILE A 45 3.60 0.74 -0.60
CA ILE A 45 3.54 -0.46 0.24
C ILE A 45 3.98 -1.71 -0.54
N LEU A 46 3.56 -1.83 -1.81
CA LEU A 46 4.01 -2.91 -2.70
C LEU A 46 5.53 -2.86 -2.96
N ASP A 47 6.10 -1.67 -3.15
CA ASP A 47 7.54 -1.44 -3.32
C ASP A 47 8.31 -1.80 -2.04
N SER A 48 7.80 -1.38 -0.88
CA SER A 48 8.39 -1.70 0.43
C SER A 48 8.43 -3.21 0.74
N ARG A 49 7.54 -3.99 0.12
CA ARG A 49 7.47 -5.45 0.21
C ARG A 49 8.21 -6.17 -0.92
N ASP A 50 8.87 -5.44 -1.81
CA ASP A 50 9.62 -5.98 -2.93
C ASP A 50 8.75 -6.71 -3.98
N LEU A 51 7.44 -6.42 -4.00
CA LEU A 51 6.47 -7.10 -4.86
C LEU A 51 6.37 -6.51 -6.27
N ILE A 52 6.93 -5.31 -6.46
CA ILE A 52 7.09 -4.67 -7.77
C ILE A 52 8.59 -4.60 -8.09
N GLN A 53 9.34 -5.67 -7.84
CA GLN A 53 10.61 -5.87 -8.54
C GLN A 53 10.32 -6.35 -9.96
N THR A 54 9.94 -5.42 -10.82
CA THR A 54 10.08 -5.63 -12.25
C THR A 54 10.89 -4.48 -12.82
N GLU A 55 12.06 -4.84 -13.35
CA GLU A 55 12.88 -4.06 -14.28
C GLU A 55 13.69 -2.89 -13.68
N LYS A 56 14.58 -3.20 -12.72
CA LYS A 56 15.93 -2.61 -12.72
C LYS A 56 16.93 -3.66 -13.21
N SER A 57 17.02 -3.85 -14.52
CA SER A 57 18.19 -4.39 -15.21
C SER A 57 18.57 -3.45 -16.34
#